data_AF-A0A932D4C3-F1
#
_entry.id   AF-A0A932D4C3-F1
#
_cell.length_a   1.000
_cell.length_b   1.000
_cell.length_c   1.000
_cell.angle_alpha   90.00
_cell.angle_beta   90.00
_cell.angle_gamma   90.00
#
_symmetry.space_group_name_H-M   'P 1'
#
loop_
_entity.id
_entity.type
_entity.pdbx_description
1 polymer ?
#
loop_
_entity_poly.entity_id
_entity_poly.type
_entity_poly.pdbx_seq_one_letter_code
_entity_poly.pdbx_strand_id
1 'polypeptide(L)'
;MSDETFDAHLRTLQASFEMVGETDVLAWLAGERTFGPRTCWLTFDDGYIDLVERVAPALADAGAQPTAFVATDVLTCGRVLPADRWYAVLGAARRRRGVLVGFGEEWAFDLDREADYARLIDGPEKRRYLAAPEAVRPELLEHLARAVASAVCTASERLYLEPRDLPGLVEAGWSVGSHTASHPLLTTLHQDAIDRELLRSREDLARLGVMARTLAYPDGAWSPAVAARAAACGYDAAVTLQPSEVKATRNALALPRLLPVDDPLWVERELVAWHGHGPGCSITRTHTSS
;
A
#
# COMPACT_ATOMS: atom_id res chain seq x y z
N MET A 1 -8.29 6.44 -4.90
CA MET A 1 -9.27 7.22 -4.12
C MET A 1 -9.34 8.59 -4.74
N SER A 2 -10.54 9.16 -4.86
CA SER A 2 -10.74 10.53 -5.34
C SER A 2 -10.27 11.57 -4.32
N ASP A 3 -9.92 12.76 -4.79
CA ASP A 3 -9.56 13.89 -3.91
C ASP A 3 -10.71 14.26 -2.95
N GLU A 4 -11.95 14.22 -3.44
CA GLU A 4 -13.15 14.51 -2.63
C GLU A 4 -13.30 13.52 -1.48
N THR A 5 -13.12 12.23 -1.76
CA THR A 5 -13.17 11.18 -0.75
C THR A 5 -12.03 11.32 0.26
N PHE A 6 -10.81 11.59 -0.20
CA PHE A 6 -9.67 11.78 0.68
C PHE A 6 -9.89 12.96 1.66
N ASP A 7 -10.37 14.10 1.16
CA ASP A 7 -10.67 15.24 2.02
C ASP A 7 -11.83 14.97 2.99
N ALA A 8 -12.84 14.20 2.57
CA ALA A 8 -13.93 13.79 3.44
C ALA A 8 -13.44 12.85 4.56
N HIS A 9 -12.56 11.89 4.24
CA HIS A 9 -11.94 11.01 5.22
C HIS A 9 -11.13 11.82 6.23
N LEU A 10 -10.28 12.72 5.75
CA LEU A 10 -9.42 13.53 6.60
C LEU A 10 -10.23 14.41 7.56
N ARG A 11 -11.27 15.10 7.08
CA ARG A 11 -12.15 15.91 7.94
C ARG A 11 -12.78 15.08 9.06
N THR A 12 -13.28 13.90 8.74
CA THR A 12 -13.93 13.03 9.73
C THR A 12 -12.92 12.47 10.74
N LEU A 13 -11.71 12.11 10.28
CA LEU A 13 -10.61 11.66 11.15
C LEU A 13 -10.18 12.77 12.11
N GLN A 14 -9.93 13.98 11.61
CA GLN A 14 -9.58 15.15 12.43
C GLN A 14 -10.63 15.47 13.49
N ALA A 15 -11.92 15.33 13.15
CA ALA A 15 -13.01 15.63 14.06
C ALA A 15 -13.23 14.53 15.13
N SER A 16 -12.78 13.30 14.88
CA SER A 16 -13.21 12.14 15.67
C SER A 16 -12.08 11.33 16.30
N PHE A 17 -10.84 11.48 15.84
CA PHE A 17 -9.69 10.66 16.25
C PHE A 17 -8.49 11.51 16.70
N GLU A 18 -7.77 11.02 17.70
CA GLU A 18 -6.39 11.45 17.96
C GLU A 18 -5.48 10.83 16.89
N MET A 19 -4.88 11.67 16.04
CA MET A 19 -3.91 11.23 15.04
C MET A 19 -2.52 11.18 15.67
N VAL A 20 -1.91 10.00 15.67
CA VAL A 20 -0.60 9.75 16.29
C VAL A 20 0.44 9.37 15.23
N GLY A 21 1.71 9.56 15.58
CA GLY A 21 2.83 9.24 14.69
C GLY A 21 3.54 7.93 15.00
N GLU A 22 4.51 7.57 14.16
CA GLU A 22 5.34 6.36 14.34
C GLU A 22 5.95 6.29 15.74
N THR A 23 6.51 7.40 16.23
CA THR A 23 7.17 7.45 17.54
C THR A 23 6.19 7.12 18.67
N ASP A 24 4.94 7.58 18.59
CA ASP A 24 3.91 7.30 19.57
C ASP A 24 3.50 5.83 19.54
N VAL A 25 3.37 5.25 18.35
CA VAL A 25 3.04 3.83 18.17
C VAL A 25 4.15 2.95 18.73
N LEU A 26 5.41 3.29 18.51
CA LEU A 26 6.55 2.55 19.06
C LEU A 26 6.61 2.68 20.59
N ALA A 27 6.38 3.86 21.16
CA ALA A 27 6.29 4.06 22.60
C ALA A 27 5.12 3.26 23.23
N TRP A 28 3.99 3.18 22.53
CA TRP A 28 2.85 2.36 22.96
C TRP A 28 3.17 0.86 22.94
N LEU A 29 3.86 0.37 21.91
CA LEU A 29 4.33 -1.02 21.85
C LEU A 29 5.35 -1.33 22.96
N ALA A 30 6.15 -0.35 23.37
CA ALA A 30 7.08 -0.46 24.50
C ALA A 30 6.39 -0.37 25.87
N GLY A 31 5.09 -0.05 25.95
CA GLY A 31 4.36 0.17 27.19
C GLY A 31 4.64 1.53 27.86
N GLU A 32 5.28 2.45 27.14
CA GLU A 32 5.64 3.80 27.60
C GLU A 32 4.54 4.83 27.33
N ARG A 33 3.59 4.49 26.44
CA ARG A 33 2.41 5.30 26.11
C ARG A 33 1.15 4.44 26.18
N THR A 34 0.03 5.07 26.52
CA THR A 34 -1.31 4.49 26.38
C THR A 34 -2.14 5.35 25.45
N PHE A 35 -2.96 4.73 24.62
CA PHE A 35 -3.88 5.46 23.73
C PHE A 35 -5.30 5.49 24.29
N GLY A 36 -5.99 6.61 24.07
CA GLY A 36 -7.41 6.72 24.31
C GLY A 36 -8.24 5.97 23.26
N PRO A 37 -9.56 5.80 23.49
CA PRO A 37 -10.45 5.34 22.43
C PRO A 37 -10.38 6.31 21.25
N ARG A 38 -10.49 5.81 20.01
CA ARG A 38 -10.41 6.60 18.77
C ARG A 38 -9.04 7.26 18.57
N THR A 39 -8.00 6.44 18.53
CA THR A 39 -6.66 6.85 18.07
C THR A 39 -6.40 6.22 16.71
N CYS A 40 -5.78 6.96 15.78
CA CYS A 40 -5.39 6.41 14.48
C CYS A 40 -3.96 6.82 14.08
N TRP A 41 -3.28 5.92 13.38
CA TRP A 41 -1.98 6.17 12.76
C TRP A 41 -2.16 6.10 11.24
N LEU A 42 -1.89 7.22 10.57
CA LEU A 42 -2.02 7.34 9.12
C LEU A 42 -0.74 6.87 8.45
N THR A 43 -0.89 5.94 7.50
CA THR A 43 0.24 5.34 6.78
C THR A 43 -0.04 5.31 5.30
N PHE A 44 0.97 5.60 4.50
CA PHE A 44 0.92 5.57 3.05
C PHE A 44 2.04 4.70 2.51
N ASP A 45 1.77 3.92 1.47
CA ASP A 45 2.71 2.91 0.95
C ASP A 45 3.28 3.34 -0.41
N ASP A 46 4.22 2.53 -0.92
CA ASP A 46 4.93 2.61 -2.20
C ASP A 46 5.88 3.80 -2.39
N GLY A 47 5.50 4.99 -1.93
CA GLY A 47 6.27 6.22 -2.14
C GLY A 47 5.89 6.96 -3.43
N TYR A 48 4.59 7.07 -3.72
CA TYR A 48 4.08 7.89 -4.81
C TYR A 48 4.34 9.39 -4.59
N ILE A 49 4.48 10.14 -5.69
CA ILE A 49 4.78 11.59 -5.63
C ILE A 49 3.60 12.43 -5.12
N ASP A 50 2.38 11.92 -5.23
CA ASP A 50 1.17 12.56 -4.69
C ASP A 50 1.27 12.79 -3.17
N LEU A 51 2.11 12.03 -2.46
CA LEU A 51 2.43 12.26 -1.06
C LEU A 51 2.94 13.68 -0.82
N VAL A 52 3.78 14.21 -1.70
CA VAL A 52 4.31 15.57 -1.61
C VAL A 52 3.42 16.57 -2.29
N GLU A 53 2.86 16.23 -3.45
CA GLU A 53 2.11 17.19 -4.28
C GLU A 53 0.70 17.47 -3.73
N ARG A 54 0.11 16.52 -2.99
CA ARG A 54 -1.29 16.57 -2.56
C ARG A 54 -1.50 16.24 -1.08
N VAL A 55 -0.94 15.13 -0.60
CA VAL A 55 -1.26 14.58 0.72
C VAL A 55 -0.63 15.39 1.85
N ALA A 56 0.69 15.67 1.78
CA ALA A 56 1.39 16.45 2.79
C ALA A 56 0.83 17.87 2.95
N PRO A 57 0.52 18.63 1.88
CA PRO A 57 -0.17 19.91 2.01
C PRO A 57 -1.53 19.80 2.72
N ALA A 58 -2.31 18.75 2.44
CA ALA A 58 -3.62 18.55 3.07
C ALA A 58 -3.53 18.21 4.57
N LEU A 59 -2.45 17.53 4.97
CA LEU A 59 -2.20 17.14 6.36
C LEU A 59 -1.47 18.22 7.17
N ALA A 60 -0.94 19.27 6.53
CA ALA A 60 -0.16 20.32 7.20
C ALA A 60 -0.93 20.98 8.35
N ASP A 61 -2.21 21.30 8.12
CA ASP A 61 -3.08 21.93 9.13
C ASP A 61 -3.74 20.91 10.06
N ALA A 62 -3.55 19.60 9.82
CA ALA A 62 -4.17 18.51 10.56
C ALA A 62 -3.45 18.19 11.88
N GLY A 63 -2.20 18.68 12.06
CA GLY A 63 -1.34 18.25 13.17
C GLY A 63 -1.00 16.76 13.15
N ALA A 64 -1.22 16.08 12.03
CA ALA A 64 -0.95 14.65 11.87
C ALA A 64 0.54 14.41 11.66
N GLN A 65 1.04 13.28 12.17
CA GLN A 65 2.41 12.80 11.95
C GLN A 65 2.39 11.46 11.20
N PRO A 66 1.96 11.44 9.93
CA PRO A 66 1.83 10.22 9.16
C PRO A 66 3.19 9.55 8.86
N THR A 67 3.12 8.29 8.44
CA THR A 67 4.30 7.53 7.98
C THR A 67 4.17 7.20 6.50
N ALA A 68 5.21 7.49 5.72
CA ALA A 68 5.36 7.00 4.35
C ALA A 68 6.26 5.76 4.34
N PHE A 69 5.73 4.61 3.93
CA PHE A 69 6.48 3.39 3.68
C PHE A 69 6.92 3.37 2.21
N VAL A 70 8.23 3.42 1.97
CA VAL A 70 8.77 3.60 0.61
C VAL A 70 9.45 2.33 0.12
N ALA A 71 9.10 1.90 -1.10
CA ALA A 71 9.85 0.86 -1.81
C ALA A 71 11.10 1.48 -2.43
N THR A 72 12.29 1.18 -1.91
CA THR A 72 13.48 2.01 -2.21
C THR A 72 13.98 1.94 -3.66
N ASP A 73 13.64 0.90 -4.42
CA ASP A 73 13.96 0.83 -5.85
C ASP A 73 13.33 1.95 -6.66
N VAL A 74 12.12 2.39 -6.30
CA VAL A 74 11.40 3.43 -7.06
C VAL A 74 12.05 4.80 -6.94
N LEU A 75 12.89 5.00 -5.92
CA LEU A 75 13.70 6.22 -5.75
C LEU A 75 14.82 6.32 -6.80
N THR A 76 15.13 5.22 -7.50
CA THR A 76 16.06 5.24 -8.63
C THR A 76 15.33 5.64 -9.90
N CYS A 77 15.84 6.68 -10.57
CA CYS A 77 15.27 7.19 -11.82
C CYS A 77 14.97 6.07 -12.83
N GLY A 78 13.75 6.05 -13.37
CA GLY A 78 13.29 5.09 -14.38
C GLY A 78 12.83 3.73 -13.83
N ARG A 79 12.93 3.49 -12.52
CA ARG A 79 12.33 2.30 -11.88
C ARG A 79 10.84 2.55 -11.63
N VAL A 80 10.04 1.51 -11.88
CA VAL A 80 8.59 1.51 -11.68
C VAL A 80 8.19 0.14 -11.16
N LEU A 81 7.31 0.10 -10.16
CA LEU A 81 6.81 -1.15 -9.63
C LEU A 81 6.10 -1.94 -10.74
N PRO A 82 6.22 -3.27 -10.77
CA PRO A 82 5.53 -4.07 -11.77
C PRO A 82 4.01 -3.83 -11.79
N ALA A 83 3.38 -3.67 -10.61
CA ALA A 83 1.95 -3.40 -10.51
C ALA A 83 1.54 -2.12 -11.25
N ASP A 84 2.33 -1.05 -11.16
CA ASP A 84 2.01 0.20 -11.82
C ASP A 84 2.19 0.16 -13.34
N ARG A 85 3.10 -0.69 -13.84
CA ARG A 85 3.18 -0.97 -15.28
C ARG A 85 1.91 -1.67 -15.77
N TRP A 86 1.37 -2.59 -14.97
CA TRP A 86 0.11 -3.25 -15.26
C TRP A 86 -1.06 -2.25 -15.29
N TYR A 87 -1.16 -1.38 -14.29
CA TYR A 87 -2.18 -0.33 -14.25
C TYR A 87 -2.05 0.67 -15.39
N ALA A 88 -0.83 1.08 -15.77
CA ALA A 88 -0.61 1.98 -16.88
C ALA A 88 -1.16 1.41 -18.20
N VAL A 89 -0.92 0.12 -18.46
CA VAL A 89 -1.44 -0.57 -19.65
C VAL A 89 -2.96 -0.63 -19.64
N LEU A 90 -3.59 -0.93 -18.49
CA LEU A 90 -5.05 -0.94 -18.34
C LEU A 90 -5.66 0.46 -18.48
N GLY A 91 -5.05 1.48 -17.87
CA GLY A 91 -5.51 2.86 -17.96
C GLY A 91 -5.43 3.42 -19.37
N ALA A 92 -4.49 2.91 -20.19
CA ALA A 92 -4.34 3.24 -21.60
C ALA A 92 -5.20 2.36 -22.55
N ALA A 93 -6.08 1.51 -22.02
CA ALA A 93 -6.89 0.59 -22.81
C ALA A 93 -7.74 1.30 -23.86
N ARG A 94 -7.60 0.89 -25.13
CA ARG A 94 -8.44 1.35 -26.25
C ARG A 94 -9.52 0.33 -26.60
N ARG A 95 -9.27 -0.95 -26.30
CA ARG A 95 -10.23 -2.03 -26.45
C ARG A 95 -10.81 -2.38 -25.08
N ARG A 96 -12.14 -2.25 -24.95
CA ARG A 96 -12.86 -2.48 -23.69
C ARG A 96 -13.23 -3.95 -23.47
N ARG A 97 -13.34 -4.76 -24.53
CA ARG A 97 -13.69 -6.18 -24.47
C ARG A 97 -12.67 -7.03 -25.21
N GLY A 98 -12.24 -8.14 -24.62
CA GLY A 98 -11.25 -9.00 -25.25
C GLY A 98 -10.97 -10.27 -24.47
N VAL A 99 -9.90 -10.95 -24.88
CA VAL A 99 -9.36 -12.11 -24.18
C VAL A 99 -7.89 -11.81 -23.92
N LEU A 100 -7.49 -11.89 -22.66
CA LEU A 100 -6.09 -11.90 -22.27
C LEU A 100 -5.58 -13.34 -22.46
N VAL A 101 -4.74 -13.51 -23.47
CA VAL A 101 -4.08 -14.79 -23.77
C VAL A 101 -2.64 -14.69 -23.30
N GLY A 102 -2.20 -15.67 -22.52
CA GLY A 102 -0.84 -15.74 -21.99
C GLY A 102 -0.84 -16.49 -20.67
N PHE A 103 0.30 -16.58 -19.99
CA PHE A 103 0.39 -17.14 -18.64
C PHE A 103 -0.01 -18.63 -18.49
N GLY A 104 -0.28 -19.32 -19.61
CA GLY A 104 -0.78 -20.70 -19.67
C GLY A 104 -2.32 -20.81 -19.67
N GLU A 105 -3.05 -19.70 -19.74
CA GLU A 105 -4.52 -19.64 -19.65
C GLU A 105 -5.11 -18.58 -20.60
N GLU A 106 -6.44 -18.55 -20.69
CA GLU A 106 -7.19 -17.52 -21.44
C GLU A 106 -8.24 -16.89 -20.53
N TRP A 107 -8.25 -15.55 -20.46
CA TRP A 107 -9.20 -14.83 -19.62
C TRP A 107 -9.97 -13.78 -20.43
N ALA A 108 -11.26 -14.05 -20.67
CA ALA A 108 -12.15 -13.05 -21.24
C ALA A 108 -12.38 -11.89 -20.27
N PHE A 109 -12.55 -10.67 -20.78
CA PHE A 109 -12.86 -9.50 -19.97
C PHE A 109 -13.76 -8.50 -20.72
N ASP A 110 -14.53 -7.74 -19.93
CA ASP A 110 -15.23 -6.53 -20.33
C ASP A 110 -14.94 -5.43 -19.30
N LEU A 111 -14.08 -4.47 -19.64
CA LEU A 111 -13.66 -3.37 -18.74
C LEU A 111 -14.82 -2.46 -18.32
N ASP A 112 -15.97 -2.54 -19.00
CA ASP A 112 -17.20 -1.84 -18.60
C ASP A 112 -17.97 -2.57 -17.49
N ARG A 113 -17.60 -3.81 -17.19
CA ARG A 113 -18.13 -4.55 -16.05
C ARG A 113 -17.20 -4.38 -14.86
N GLU A 114 -17.73 -3.82 -13.78
CA GLU A 114 -17.01 -3.61 -12.52
C GLU A 114 -16.31 -4.89 -12.04
N ALA A 115 -16.97 -6.05 -12.11
CA ALA A 115 -16.40 -7.33 -11.70
C ALA A 115 -15.17 -7.75 -12.52
N ASP A 116 -15.17 -7.50 -13.84
CA ASP A 116 -14.05 -7.84 -14.71
C ASP A 116 -12.90 -6.85 -14.54
N TYR A 117 -13.22 -5.56 -14.38
CA TYR A 117 -12.22 -4.54 -14.07
C TYR A 117 -11.55 -4.83 -12.71
N ALA A 118 -12.34 -5.07 -11.66
CA ALA A 118 -11.82 -5.43 -10.34
C ALA A 118 -10.97 -6.71 -10.37
N ARG A 119 -11.37 -7.72 -11.16
CA ARG A 119 -10.57 -8.93 -11.37
C ARG A 119 -9.24 -8.61 -12.07
N LEU A 120 -9.19 -7.73 -13.05
CA LEU A 120 -7.92 -7.35 -13.67
C LEU A 120 -7.04 -6.49 -12.73
N ILE A 121 -7.62 -5.82 -11.73
CA ILE A 121 -6.88 -5.03 -10.73
C ILE A 121 -6.35 -5.89 -9.58
N ASP A 122 -7.11 -6.87 -9.07
CA ASP A 122 -6.76 -7.64 -7.86
C ASP A 122 -6.85 -9.18 -8.01
N GLY A 123 -7.17 -9.64 -9.21
CA GLY A 123 -7.43 -11.04 -9.52
C GLY A 123 -6.20 -11.86 -9.91
N PRO A 124 -6.43 -13.10 -10.36
CA PRO A 124 -5.37 -14.06 -10.67
C PRO A 124 -4.42 -13.60 -11.77
N GLU A 125 -4.86 -12.78 -12.72
CA GLU A 125 -4.10 -12.33 -13.89
C GLU A 125 -2.91 -11.48 -13.47
N LYS A 126 -3.17 -10.40 -12.70
CA LYS A 126 -2.13 -9.55 -12.15
C LYS A 126 -1.26 -10.32 -11.16
N ARG A 127 -1.85 -11.15 -10.29
CA ARG A 127 -1.05 -11.97 -9.35
C ARG A 127 -0.08 -12.90 -10.09
N ARG A 128 -0.51 -13.49 -11.19
CA ARG A 128 0.34 -14.35 -12.03
C ARG A 128 1.46 -13.55 -12.69
N TYR A 129 1.17 -12.33 -13.15
CA TYR A 129 2.17 -11.39 -13.63
C TYR A 129 3.21 -11.02 -12.56
N LEU A 130 2.77 -10.64 -11.35
CA LEU A 130 3.66 -10.27 -10.25
C LEU A 130 4.53 -11.44 -9.78
N ALA A 131 3.98 -12.65 -9.75
CA ALA A 131 4.70 -13.86 -9.39
C ALA A 131 5.66 -14.37 -10.48
N ALA A 132 5.57 -13.87 -11.71
CA ALA A 132 6.44 -14.31 -12.80
C ALA A 132 7.89 -13.82 -12.60
N PRO A 133 8.91 -14.59 -13.04
CA PRO A 133 10.30 -14.14 -13.05
C PRO A 133 10.45 -12.81 -13.80
N GLU A 134 11.36 -11.95 -13.34
CA GLU A 134 11.56 -10.61 -13.92
C GLU A 134 11.80 -10.64 -15.43
N ALA A 135 12.55 -11.64 -15.93
CA ALA A 135 12.82 -11.82 -17.36
C ALA A 135 11.57 -12.11 -18.21
N VAL A 136 10.49 -12.63 -17.60
CA VAL A 136 9.25 -13.02 -18.29
C VAL A 136 8.18 -11.92 -18.21
N ARG A 137 8.25 -11.04 -17.19
CA ARG A 137 7.27 -9.95 -16.99
C ARG A 137 7.08 -9.05 -18.21
N PRO A 138 8.12 -8.63 -18.97
CA PRO A 138 7.93 -7.80 -20.16
C PRO A 138 7.01 -8.45 -21.20
N GLU A 139 7.22 -9.74 -21.50
CA GLU A 139 6.39 -10.49 -22.46
C GLU A 139 4.93 -10.59 -22.00
N LEU A 140 4.72 -10.84 -20.71
CA LEU A 140 3.39 -10.91 -20.11
C LEU A 140 2.65 -9.56 -20.14
N LEU A 141 3.39 -8.46 -19.99
CA LEU A 141 2.83 -7.12 -20.11
C LEU A 141 2.45 -6.79 -21.56
N GLU A 142 3.22 -7.28 -22.54
CA GLU A 142 2.84 -7.17 -23.95
C GLU A 142 1.57 -7.96 -24.28
N HIS A 143 1.35 -9.12 -23.67
CA HIS A 143 0.10 -9.86 -23.81
C HIS A 143 -1.10 -9.01 -23.37
N LEU A 144 -0.99 -8.33 -22.22
CA LEU A 144 -2.01 -7.41 -21.76
C LEU A 144 -2.20 -6.23 -22.72
N ALA A 145 -1.11 -5.57 -23.13
CA ALA A 145 -1.16 -4.43 -24.04
C ALA A 145 -1.83 -4.78 -25.38
N ARG A 146 -1.52 -5.96 -25.96
CA ARG A 146 -2.20 -6.48 -27.15
C ARG A 146 -3.69 -6.73 -26.91
N ALA A 147 -4.04 -7.30 -25.76
CA ALA A 147 -5.42 -7.61 -25.40
C ALA A 147 -6.28 -6.34 -25.29
N VAL A 148 -5.76 -5.27 -24.68
CA VAL A 148 -6.46 -4.00 -24.50
C VAL A 148 -6.19 -2.95 -25.59
N ALA A 149 -5.46 -3.33 -26.65
CA ALA A 149 -5.07 -2.47 -27.76
C ALA A 149 -4.36 -1.17 -27.34
N SER A 150 -3.44 -1.28 -26.37
CA SER A 150 -2.57 -0.19 -25.90
C SER A 150 -1.10 -0.50 -26.20
N ALA A 151 -0.22 0.48 -25.96
CA ALA A 151 1.21 0.25 -25.90
C ALA A 151 1.61 -0.08 -24.45
N VAL A 152 2.74 -0.77 -24.27
CA VAL A 152 3.38 -0.82 -22.94
C VAL A 152 3.85 0.59 -22.60
N CYS A 153 3.35 1.13 -21.49
CA CYS A 153 3.66 2.49 -21.04
C CYS A 153 3.84 2.54 -19.52
N THR A 154 4.37 3.67 -19.06
CA THR A 154 4.34 4.08 -17.65
C THR A 154 3.34 5.23 -17.52
N ALA A 155 2.62 5.29 -16.40
CA ALA A 155 1.49 6.21 -16.24
C ALA A 155 1.88 7.71 -16.18
N SER A 156 3.12 8.02 -15.77
CA SER A 156 3.62 9.39 -15.58
C SER A 156 5.13 9.48 -15.83
N GLU A 157 5.62 10.68 -16.18
CA GLU A 157 7.07 11.00 -16.22
C GLU A 157 7.68 10.96 -14.81
N ARG A 158 6.88 11.25 -13.77
CA ARG A 158 7.24 11.17 -12.36
C ARG A 158 6.07 10.58 -11.58
N LEU A 159 6.13 9.28 -11.29
CA LEU A 159 5.10 8.57 -10.53
C LEU A 159 5.45 8.47 -9.03
N TYR A 160 6.73 8.44 -8.71
CA TYR A 160 7.23 8.24 -7.35
C TYR A 160 8.02 9.44 -6.85
N LEU A 161 8.19 9.46 -5.53
CA LEU A 161 9.18 10.28 -4.86
C LEU A 161 10.57 10.02 -5.44
N GLU A 162 11.37 11.07 -5.44
CA GLU A 162 12.79 11.02 -5.69
C GLU A 162 13.56 11.23 -4.36
N PRO A 163 14.85 10.86 -4.31
CA PRO A 163 15.65 11.02 -3.08
C PRO A 163 15.64 12.44 -2.51
N ARG A 164 15.51 13.45 -3.37
CA ARG A 164 15.45 14.87 -2.97
C ARG A 164 14.17 15.27 -2.24
N ASP A 165 13.10 14.47 -2.34
CA ASP A 165 11.79 14.79 -1.76
C ASP A 165 11.69 14.33 -0.30
N LEU A 166 12.44 13.30 0.09
CA LEU A 166 12.37 12.71 1.43
C LEU A 166 12.74 13.70 2.55
N PRO A 167 13.79 14.54 2.43
CA PRO A 167 14.09 15.53 3.48
C PRO A 167 12.93 16.48 3.72
N GLY A 168 12.25 16.93 2.67
CA GLY A 168 11.09 17.84 2.79
C GLY A 168 9.90 17.18 3.50
N LEU A 169 9.65 15.88 3.27
CA LEU A 169 8.64 15.14 4.03
C LEU A 169 8.99 15.04 5.52
N VAL A 170 10.25 14.73 5.82
CA VAL A 170 10.72 14.63 7.21
C VAL A 170 10.64 15.98 7.93
N GLU A 171 11.04 17.07 7.26
CA GLU A 171 10.90 18.44 7.79
C GLU A 171 9.42 18.83 8.03
N ALA A 172 8.50 18.28 7.23
CA ALA A 172 7.05 18.43 7.41
C ALA A 172 6.47 17.53 8.52
N GLY A 173 7.31 16.83 9.31
CA GLY A 173 6.89 16.00 10.43
C GLY A 173 6.47 14.58 10.08
N TRP A 174 6.75 14.12 8.86
CA TRP A 174 6.50 12.73 8.46
C TRP A 174 7.59 11.81 8.97
N SER A 175 7.20 10.58 9.32
CA SER A 175 8.14 9.47 9.44
C SER A 175 8.29 8.75 8.10
N VAL A 176 9.45 8.17 7.83
CA VAL A 176 9.69 7.37 6.62
C VAL A 176 10.10 5.96 7.03
N GLY A 177 9.23 5.00 6.73
CA GLY A 177 9.43 3.57 6.93
C GLY A 177 9.82 2.84 5.65
N SER A 178 10.14 1.56 5.78
CA SER A 178 10.49 0.70 4.65
C SER A 178 9.26 0.03 4.05
N HIS A 179 9.22 -0.08 2.72
CA HIS A 179 8.31 -0.97 2.01
C HIS A 179 9.08 -2.03 1.21
N THR A 180 10.19 -2.52 1.77
CA THR A 180 11.22 -3.36 1.11
C THR A 180 11.97 -2.64 0.00
N ALA A 181 12.91 -3.32 -0.67
CA ALA A 181 13.68 -2.68 -1.72
C ALA A 181 12.92 -2.72 -3.06
N SER A 182 12.54 -3.91 -3.50
CA SER A 182 11.94 -4.14 -4.82
C SER A 182 10.44 -4.46 -4.78
N HIS A 183 9.79 -4.29 -3.63
CA HIS A 183 8.37 -4.60 -3.40
C HIS A 183 7.96 -6.07 -3.70
N PRO A 184 8.73 -7.11 -3.30
CA PRO A 184 8.29 -8.49 -3.51
C PRO A 184 7.37 -8.98 -2.39
N LEU A 185 6.54 -9.98 -2.71
CA LEU A 185 5.83 -10.77 -1.71
C LEU A 185 6.83 -11.59 -0.88
N LEU A 186 7.24 -11.10 0.28
CA LEU A 186 8.32 -11.72 1.09
C LEU A 186 8.04 -13.19 1.45
N THR A 187 6.79 -13.58 1.59
CA THR A 187 6.39 -14.98 1.86
C THR A 187 6.70 -15.94 0.71
N THR A 188 7.00 -15.44 -0.48
CA THR A 188 7.37 -16.24 -1.67
C THR A 188 8.87 -16.41 -1.83
N LEU A 189 9.67 -15.72 -1.01
CA LEU A 189 11.11 -15.67 -1.12
C LEU A 189 11.79 -16.66 -0.18
N HIS A 190 13.00 -17.08 -0.55
CA HIS A 190 13.91 -17.77 0.37
C HIS A 190 14.45 -16.79 1.42
N GLN A 191 14.87 -17.30 2.59
CA GLN A 191 15.29 -16.48 3.73
C GLN A 191 16.38 -15.45 3.36
N ASP A 192 17.45 -15.87 2.67
CA ASP A 192 18.51 -14.94 2.26
C ASP A 192 18.02 -13.84 1.31
N ALA A 193 16.98 -14.10 0.50
CA ALA A 193 16.39 -13.08 -0.36
C ALA A 193 15.53 -12.10 0.44
N ILE A 194 14.81 -12.58 1.46
CA ILE A 194 14.08 -11.73 2.41
C ILE A 194 15.06 -10.77 3.09
N ASP A 195 16.19 -11.26 3.61
CA ASP A 195 17.15 -10.40 4.30
C ASP A 195 17.76 -9.36 3.38
N ARG A 196 18.11 -9.74 2.15
CA ARG A 196 18.64 -8.80 1.16
C ARG A 196 17.65 -7.68 0.89
N GLU A 197 16.37 -7.99 0.69
CA GLU A 197 15.32 -6.99 0.50
C GLU A 197 15.20 -6.03 1.69
N LEU A 198 15.19 -6.61 2.90
CA LEU A 198 14.97 -5.88 4.14
C LEU A 198 16.16 -4.99 4.53
N LEU A 199 17.39 -5.53 4.47
CA LEU A 199 18.61 -4.81 4.80
C LEU A 199 18.92 -3.74 3.76
N ARG A 200 18.81 -4.08 2.47
CA ARG A 200 19.06 -3.12 1.39
C ARG A 200 18.13 -1.92 1.49
N SER A 201 16.84 -2.12 1.77
CA SER A 201 15.91 -1.00 1.94
C SER A 201 16.31 -0.06 3.09
N ARG A 202 16.74 -0.63 4.22
CA ARG A 202 17.25 0.19 5.35
C ARG A 202 18.53 0.92 4.99
N GLU A 203 19.45 0.27 4.27
CA GLU A 203 20.70 0.89 3.81
C GLU A 203 20.44 2.03 2.81
N ASP A 204 19.53 1.83 1.86
CA ASP A 204 19.16 2.81 0.84
C ASP A 204 18.51 4.04 1.52
N LEU A 205 17.62 3.87 2.49
CA LEU A 205 17.04 4.96 3.28
C LEU A 205 18.08 5.64 4.20
N ALA A 206 18.97 4.87 4.83
CA ALA A 206 20.01 5.41 5.71
C ALA A 206 20.98 6.33 4.95
N ARG A 207 21.30 6.03 3.69
CA ARG A 207 22.10 6.90 2.82
C ARG A 207 21.43 8.26 2.55
N LEU A 208 20.11 8.33 2.70
CA LEU A 208 19.31 9.54 2.56
C LEU A 208 19.03 10.23 3.90
N GLY A 209 19.68 9.78 4.99
CA GLY A 209 19.49 10.34 6.33
C GLY A 209 18.23 9.84 7.04
N VAL A 210 17.55 8.83 6.49
CA VAL A 210 16.34 8.24 7.08
C VAL A 210 16.69 6.94 7.79
N MET A 211 16.38 6.86 9.08
CA MET A 211 16.46 5.61 9.83
C MET A 211 15.09 4.90 9.81
N ALA A 212 14.91 3.96 8.88
CA ALA A 212 13.69 3.16 8.84
C ALA A 212 13.62 2.20 10.04
N ARG A 213 12.70 2.50 10.96
CA ARG A 213 12.37 1.68 12.14
C ARG A 213 11.21 0.74 11.90
N THR A 214 10.29 1.13 11.03
CA THR A 214 9.08 0.37 10.73
C THR A 214 9.07 -0.15 9.30
N LEU A 215 8.27 -1.20 9.08
CA LEU A 215 8.10 -1.88 7.79
C LEU A 215 6.61 -2.00 7.44
N ALA A 216 6.21 -1.70 6.22
CA ALA A 216 4.97 -2.23 5.66
C ALA A 216 5.32 -3.45 4.80
N TYR A 217 4.65 -4.58 5.01
CA TYR A 217 4.82 -5.73 4.12
C TYR A 217 4.09 -5.49 2.81
N PRO A 218 4.74 -5.64 1.64
CA PRO A 218 4.07 -5.60 0.33
C PRO A 218 2.86 -6.53 0.30
N ASP A 219 1.71 -6.01 -0.15
CA ASP A 219 0.40 -6.67 -0.15
C ASP A 219 -0.03 -7.25 1.22
N GLY A 220 0.55 -6.76 2.33
CA GLY A 220 0.32 -7.30 3.67
C GLY A 220 0.81 -8.74 3.85
N ALA A 221 1.65 -9.25 2.94
CA ALA A 221 2.08 -10.64 2.92
C ALA A 221 3.15 -10.91 3.99
N TRP A 222 2.76 -11.56 5.08
CA TRP A 222 3.65 -11.87 6.19
C TRP A 222 3.48 -13.31 6.69
N SER A 223 4.48 -13.78 7.44
CA SER A 223 4.44 -15.03 8.21
C SER A 223 5.30 -14.88 9.46
N PRO A 224 5.18 -15.76 10.48
CA PRO A 224 6.08 -15.73 11.63
C PRO A 224 7.56 -15.82 11.24
N ALA A 225 7.89 -16.56 10.18
CA ALA A 225 9.26 -16.64 9.67
C ALA A 225 9.72 -15.31 9.05
N VAL A 226 8.88 -14.65 8.24
CA VAL A 226 9.17 -13.31 7.67
C VAL A 226 9.34 -12.27 8.79
N ALA A 227 8.43 -12.27 9.78
CA ALA A 227 8.51 -11.37 10.93
C ALA A 227 9.81 -11.57 11.73
N ALA A 228 10.25 -12.82 11.94
CA ALA A 228 11.52 -13.10 12.60
C ALA A 228 12.73 -12.56 11.81
N ARG A 229 12.70 -12.60 10.47
CA ARG A 229 13.73 -11.96 9.65
C ARG A 229 13.68 -10.43 9.72
N ALA A 230 12.48 -9.84 9.75
CA ALA A 230 12.31 -8.40 9.95
C ALA A 230 12.90 -7.93 11.29
N ALA A 231 12.63 -8.64 12.38
CA ALA A 231 13.28 -8.39 13.67
C ALA A 231 14.82 -8.47 13.57
N ALA A 232 15.34 -9.54 12.97
CA ALA A 232 16.78 -9.75 12.81
C ALA A 232 17.45 -8.67 11.94
N CYS A 233 16.71 -8.10 10.98
CA CYS A 233 17.15 -6.99 10.15
C CYS A 233 17.02 -5.62 10.83
N GLY A 234 16.53 -5.56 12.08
CA GLY A 234 16.49 -4.34 12.89
C GLY A 234 15.24 -3.48 12.71
N TYR A 235 14.10 -4.06 12.32
CA TYR A 235 12.80 -3.38 12.37
C TYR A 235 12.16 -3.56 13.76
N ASP A 236 11.61 -2.46 14.30
CA ASP A 236 10.96 -2.43 15.60
C ASP A 236 9.47 -2.84 15.51
N ALA A 237 8.82 -2.48 14.41
CA ALA A 237 7.43 -2.81 14.14
C ALA A 237 7.16 -3.00 12.65
N ALA A 238 6.10 -3.71 12.32
CA ALA A 238 5.67 -3.87 10.94
C ALA A 238 4.15 -3.96 10.79
N VAL A 239 3.63 -3.40 9.71
CA VAL A 239 2.20 -3.32 9.42
C VAL A 239 1.78 -4.28 8.30
N THR A 240 0.56 -4.79 8.38
CA THR A 240 -0.07 -5.75 7.48
C THR A 240 -1.39 -5.18 6.93
N LEU A 241 -2.12 -5.93 6.11
CA LEU A 241 -3.43 -5.54 5.56
C LEU A 241 -4.61 -6.34 6.15
N GLN A 242 -4.40 -7.10 7.22
CA GLN A 242 -5.49 -7.86 7.84
C GLN A 242 -6.43 -6.90 8.61
N PRO A 243 -7.72 -6.80 8.25
CA PRO A 243 -8.60 -5.79 8.83
C PRO A 243 -8.98 -6.18 10.26
N SER A 244 -8.37 -5.51 11.23
CA SER A 244 -8.63 -5.71 12.65
C SER A 244 -8.10 -4.53 13.46
N GLU A 245 -8.66 -4.27 14.65
CA GLU A 245 -8.04 -3.34 15.59
C GLU A 245 -6.65 -3.81 16.04
N VAL A 246 -5.78 -2.83 16.27
CA VAL A 246 -4.50 -3.05 16.96
C VAL A 246 -4.76 -3.06 18.47
N LYS A 247 -4.42 -4.18 19.14
CA LYS A 247 -4.39 -4.27 20.62
C LYS A 247 -2.95 -4.49 21.08
N ALA A 248 -2.57 -3.94 22.22
CA ALA A 248 -1.19 -3.97 22.74
C ALA A 248 -0.63 -5.39 22.95
N THR A 249 -1.48 -6.41 23.00
CA THR A 249 -1.09 -7.82 23.13
C THR A 249 -0.70 -8.49 21.80
N ARG A 250 -0.66 -7.75 20.69
CA ARG A 250 -0.35 -8.29 19.35
C ARG A 250 1.13 -8.15 18.99
N ASN A 251 1.57 -9.02 18.08
CA ASN A 251 2.93 -9.03 17.52
C ASN A 251 3.26 -7.65 16.91
N ALA A 252 4.27 -6.96 17.46
CA ALA A 252 4.73 -5.65 16.98
C ALA A 252 5.12 -5.68 15.49
N LEU A 253 5.52 -6.85 14.98
CA LEU A 253 5.90 -7.08 13.59
C LEU A 253 4.74 -7.59 12.72
N ALA A 254 3.50 -7.44 13.17
CA ALA A 254 2.30 -7.77 12.41
C ALA A 254 1.09 -6.93 12.88
N LEU A 255 1.25 -5.61 12.93
CA LEU A 255 0.16 -4.69 13.25
C LEU A 255 -0.86 -4.68 12.10
N PRO A 256 -2.17 -4.88 12.37
CA PRO A 256 -3.19 -4.82 11.34
C PRO A 256 -3.43 -3.36 10.88
N ARG A 257 -3.83 -3.19 9.61
CA ARG A 257 -4.32 -1.92 9.07
C ARG A 257 -5.66 -2.11 8.40
N LEU A 258 -6.36 -0.99 8.25
CA LEU A 258 -7.58 -0.89 7.46
C LEU A 258 -7.24 -0.15 6.17
N LEU A 259 -7.64 -0.72 5.04
CA LEU A 259 -7.54 -0.05 3.74
C LEU A 259 -8.81 0.75 3.49
N PRO A 260 -8.71 2.08 3.32
CA PRO A 260 -9.88 2.88 3.01
C PRO A 260 -10.34 2.60 1.57
N VAL A 261 -11.65 2.68 1.34
CA VAL A 261 -12.26 2.54 0.01
C VAL A 261 -12.67 3.92 -0.52
N ASP A 262 -12.91 4.01 -1.83
CA ASP A 262 -13.29 5.25 -2.49
C ASP A 262 -14.77 5.62 -2.25
N ASP A 263 -15.09 5.91 -0.99
CA ASP A 263 -16.42 6.29 -0.51
C ASP A 263 -16.28 7.38 0.56
N PRO A 264 -16.76 8.62 0.33
CA PRO A 264 -16.62 9.74 1.27
C PRO A 264 -17.13 9.46 2.69
N LEU A 265 -18.07 8.52 2.87
CA LEU A 265 -18.66 8.19 4.17
C LEU A 265 -18.00 6.98 4.85
N TRP A 266 -16.98 6.37 4.25
CA TRP A 266 -16.35 5.15 4.77
C TRP A 266 -15.82 5.32 6.19
N VAL A 267 -15.08 6.40 6.50
CA VAL A 267 -14.58 6.66 7.86
C VAL A 267 -15.71 6.75 8.87
N GLU A 268 -16.79 7.44 8.52
CA GLU A 268 -17.94 7.60 9.42
C GLU A 268 -18.61 6.25 9.70
N ARG A 269 -18.89 5.47 8.66
CA ARG A 269 -19.59 4.18 8.79
C ARG A 269 -18.73 3.10 9.43
N GLU A 270 -17.47 2.99 9.01
CA GLU A 270 -16.60 1.85 9.35
C GLU A 270 -15.72 2.11 10.56
N LEU A 271 -15.43 3.38 10.91
CA LEU A 271 -14.53 3.72 12.02
C LEU A 271 -15.24 4.46 13.15
N VAL A 272 -16.12 5.43 12.85
CA VAL A 272 -16.79 6.24 13.89
C VAL A 272 -17.99 5.52 14.49
N ALA A 273 -18.86 4.96 13.64
CA ALA A 273 -20.05 4.18 14.03
C ALA A 273 -19.70 2.74 14.47
N TRP A 274 -18.42 2.40 14.46
CA TRP A 274 -17.94 1.07 14.77
C TRP A 274 -18.01 0.75 16.26
N HIS A 275 -18.82 -0.25 16.63
CA HIS A 275 -19.12 -0.65 18.01
C HIS A 275 -18.48 -2.00 18.43
N GLY A 276 -17.34 -2.38 17.83
CA GLY A 276 -16.55 -3.53 18.34
C GLY A 276 -17.05 -4.91 17.92
N HIS A 277 -17.77 -5.03 16.80
CA HIS A 277 -18.05 -6.33 16.17
C HIS A 277 -17.32 -6.34 14.83
N GLY A 278 -16.42 -7.32 14.63
CA GLY A 278 -15.55 -7.40 13.45
C GLY A 278 -16.31 -7.45 12.13
N PRO A 279 -15.63 -7.36 10.97
CA PRO A 279 -16.28 -7.44 9.68
C PRO A 279 -16.90 -8.84 9.54
N GLY A 280 -18.20 -8.94 9.80
CA GLY A 280 -19.03 -9.90 9.12
C GLY A 280 -18.92 -9.57 7.65
N CYS A 281 -18.47 -10.54 6.86
CA CYS A 281 -18.71 -10.55 5.43
C CYS A 281 -20.23 -10.40 5.21
N SER A 282 -20.72 -9.17 5.08
CA SER A 282 -22.06 -8.90 4.57
C SER A 282 -21.92 -8.75 3.07
N ILE A 283 -21.94 -9.91 2.42
CA ILE A 283 -22.51 -10.06 1.09
C ILE A 283 -23.74 -9.16 1.01
N THR A 284 -23.73 -8.24 0.05
CA THR A 284 -24.89 -7.50 -0.43
C THR A 284 -26.11 -8.41 -0.49
N ARG A 285 -27.06 -8.21 0.43
CA ARG A 285 -28.42 -8.74 0.28
C ARG A 285 -29.30 -7.65 -0.32
N THR A 286 -29.61 -7.87 -1.59
CA THR A 286 -30.92 -7.70 -2.22
C THR A 286 -31.58 -6.33 -2.06
N HIS A 287 -31.46 -5.51 -3.12
CA HIS A 287 -32.56 -4.62 -3.50
C HIS A 287 -33.76 -5.48 -3.92
N THR A 288 -34.82 -5.41 -3.13
CA THR A 288 -36.19 -5.68 -3.58
C THR A 288 -37.07 -4.51 -3.18
N SER A 289 -38.02 -4.22 -4.09
CA SER A 289 -39.16 -3.29 -3.98
C SER A 289 -38.82 -1.85 -4.38
N SER A 290 -39.40 -1.23 -5.41
CA SER A 290 -40.62 -1.53 -6.20
C SER A 290 -40.44 -1.08 -7.65
#